data_AF-A0A7C4WW93-F1
#
_entry.id   AF-A0A7C4WW93-F1
#
_cell.length_a   1.000
_cell.length_b   1.000
_cell.length_c   1.000
_cell.angle_alpha   90.00
_cell.angle_beta   90.00
_cell.angle_gamma   90.00
#
_symmetry.space_group_name_H-M   'P 1'
#
loop_
_entity.id
_entity.type
_entity.pdbx_description
1 polymer ?
#
loop_
_entity_poly.entity_id
_entity_poly.type
_entity_poly.pdbx_seq_one_letter_code
_entity_poly.pdbx_strand_id
1 'polypeptide(L)'
;MVRENMTAKKSRYISVRNGGEETYVENIPVTGRMRDHLPAAKLRLREIQRVMPLGKWSITIEQQWKEGDVTHFQMLDVVTGKLQESVL
;
A
#
# COMPACT_ATOMS: atom_id res chain seq x y z
N MET A 1 -1.82 5.23 -23.75
CA MET A 1 -1.63 3.80 -23.40
C MET A 1 -0.28 3.69 -22.70
N VAL A 2 -0.26 3.60 -21.37
CA VAL A 2 1.00 3.45 -20.63
C VAL A 2 1.40 1.98 -20.76
N ARG A 3 2.54 1.71 -21.40
CA ARG A 3 3.12 0.37 -21.45
C ARG A 3 3.44 -0.03 -20.01
N GLU A 4 2.83 -1.11 -19.52
CA GLU A 4 3.36 -1.80 -18.35
C GLU A 4 4.74 -2.31 -18.74
N ASN A 5 5.81 -1.64 -18.29
CA ASN A 5 7.16 -2.18 -18.39
C ASN A 5 7.19 -3.48 -17.58
N MET A 6 7.11 -4.61 -18.30
CA MET A 6 7.14 -5.98 -17.77
C MET A 6 8.50 -6.37 -17.16
N THR A 7 9.46 -5.44 -17.04
CA THR A 7 10.86 -5.73 -16.72
C THR A 7 11.28 -5.33 -15.31
N ALA A 8 10.59 -4.41 -14.64
CA ALA A 8 10.94 -4.03 -13.27
C ALA A 8 10.29 -4.98 -12.25
N LYS A 9 11.11 -5.66 -11.42
CA LYS A 9 10.60 -6.46 -10.30
C LYS A 9 9.96 -5.53 -9.27
N LYS A 10 8.62 -5.49 -9.27
CA LYS A 10 7.82 -4.75 -8.29
C LYS A 10 7.73 -5.54 -6.99
N SER A 11 7.74 -4.84 -5.87
CA SER A 11 7.27 -5.35 -4.58
C SER A 11 6.00 -4.60 -4.20
N ARG A 12 5.02 -5.28 -3.60
CA ARG A 12 3.78 -4.66 -3.12
C ARG A 12 3.43 -5.22 -1.75
N TYR A 13 3.03 -4.35 -0.84
CA TYR A 13 2.70 -4.73 0.52
C TYR A 13 1.58 -3.85 1.11
N ILE A 14 0.89 -4.39 2.10
CA ILE A 14 -0.01 -3.65 2.98
C ILE A 14 0.80 -3.24 4.20
N SER A 15 0.86 -1.94 4.51
CA SER A 15 1.47 -1.41 5.74
C SER A 15 0.36 -0.94 6.67
N VAL A 16 0.41 -1.39 7.92
CA VAL A 16 -0.51 -1.00 9.00
C VAL A 16 0.26 -0.16 10.00
N ARG A 17 -0.25 1.05 10.26
CA ARG A 17 0.40 2.01 11.15
C ARG A 17 -0.51 2.40 12.31
N ASN A 18 0.09 2.68 13.46
CA ASN A 18 -0.58 3.28 14.61
C ASN A 18 0.15 4.56 15.01
N GLY A 19 -0.53 5.70 14.94
CA GLY A 19 0.10 6.99 15.28
C GLY A 19 1.25 7.38 14.35
N GLY A 20 1.32 6.79 13.15
CA GLY A 20 2.40 6.99 12.19
C GLY A 20 3.51 5.94 12.24
N GLU A 21 3.58 5.14 13.29
CA GLU A 21 4.58 4.06 13.41
C GLU A 21 4.08 2.78 12.73
N GLU A 22 4.96 2.13 11.97
CA GLU A 22 4.66 0.87 11.28
C GLU A 22 4.64 -0.29 12.27
N THR A 23 3.48 -0.96 12.34
CA THR A 23 3.22 -2.03 13.31
C THR A 23 3.19 -3.41 12.66
N TYR A 24 2.80 -3.47 11.38
CA TYR A 24 2.66 -4.71 10.64
C TYR A 24 2.78 -4.44 9.13
N VAL A 25 3.45 -5.36 8.43
CA VAL A 25 3.60 -5.34 6.98
C VAL A 25 3.31 -6.72 6.42
N GLU A 26 2.55 -6.77 5.33
CA GLU A 26 2.22 -8.01 4.62
C GLU A 26 2.50 -7.88 3.14
N ASN A 27 3.29 -8.79 2.59
CA ASN A 27 3.48 -8.90 1.14
C ASN A 27 2.19 -9.34 0.47
N ILE A 28 1.79 -8.66 -0.60
CA ILE A 28 0.61 -9.00 -1.39
C ILE A 28 0.97 -9.16 -2.87
N PRO A 29 0.16 -9.89 -3.67
CA PRO A 29 0.43 -10.08 -5.08
C PRO A 29 0.56 -8.75 -5.84
N VAL A 30 1.55 -8.70 -6.74
CA VAL A 30 1.77 -7.56 -7.65
C VAL A 30 0.91 -7.65 -8.91
N THR A 31 0.31 -8.81 -9.17
CA THR A 31 -0.64 -9.04 -10.27
C THR A 31 -1.88 -8.18 -10.09
N GLY A 32 -2.42 -7.64 -11.19
CA GLY A 32 -3.59 -6.75 -11.13
C GLY A 32 -3.29 -5.37 -10.55
N ARG A 33 -4.34 -4.58 -10.30
CA ARG A 33 -4.22 -3.18 -9.88
C ARG A 33 -4.09 -3.12 -8.36
N MET A 34 -3.31 -2.16 -7.84
CA MET A 34 -3.24 -1.89 -6.39
C MET A 34 -4.62 -1.69 -5.77
N ARG A 35 -5.53 -1.02 -6.51
CA ARG A 35 -6.89 -0.72 -6.06
C ARG A 35 -7.76 -1.97 -5.84
N ASP A 36 -7.41 -3.10 -6.44
CA ASP A 36 -8.18 -4.34 -6.30
C ASP A 36 -8.10 -4.88 -4.86
N HIS A 37 -7.08 -4.48 -4.10
CA HIS A 37 -6.91 -4.84 -2.68
C HIS A 37 -7.63 -3.91 -1.70
N LEU A 38 -8.20 -2.79 -2.17
CA LEU A 38 -8.86 -1.80 -1.29
C LEU A 38 -10.00 -2.39 -0.45
N PRO A 39 -10.92 -3.21 -0.97
CA PRO A 39 -12.02 -3.74 -0.17
C PRO A 39 -11.53 -4.57 1.03
N ALA A 40 -10.55 -5.44 0.80
CA ALA A 40 -9.97 -6.28 1.85
C ALA A 40 -9.21 -5.44 2.89
N ALA A 41 -8.42 -4.46 2.45
CA ALA A 41 -7.69 -3.57 3.35
C ALA A 41 -8.63 -2.68 4.18
N LYS A 42 -9.75 -2.20 3.59
CA LYS A 42 -10.79 -1.44 4.32
C LYS A 42 -11.47 -2.28 5.39
N LEU A 43 -11.81 -3.53 5.08
CA LEU A 43 -12.40 -4.45 6.06
C LEU A 43 -11.43 -4.67 7.22
N ARG A 44 -10.15 -4.93 6.93
CA ARG A 44 -9.13 -5.11 7.96
C ARG A 44 -8.94 -3.88 8.84
N LEU A 45 -8.89 -2.67 8.27
CA LEU A 45 -8.82 -1.43 9.04
C LEU A 45 -10.02 -1.31 10.00
N ARG A 46 -11.23 -1.60 9.51
CA ARG A 46 -12.44 -1.58 10.33
C ARG A 46 -12.38 -2.59 11.48
N GLU A 47 -11.87 -3.79 11.24
CA GLU A 47 -11.70 -4.81 12.28
C GLU A 47 -10.69 -4.40 13.36
N ILE A 48 -9.55 -3.84 12.95
CA ILE A 48 -8.54 -3.31 13.87
C ILE A 48 -9.14 -2.18 14.72
N GLN A 49 -9.80 -1.21 14.09
CA GLN A 49 -10.45 -0.10 14.79
C GLN A 49 -11.57 -0.56 15.73
N ARG A 50 -12.26 -1.66 15.41
CA ARG A 50 -13.28 -2.24 16.29
C ARG A 50 -12.67 -2.85 17.56
N VAL A 51 -11.54 -3.53 17.44
CA VAL A 51 -10.88 -4.22 18.56
C VAL A 51 -10.02 -3.25 19.39
N MET A 52 -9.39 -2.28 18.74
CA MET A 52 -8.46 -1.32 19.35
C MET A 52 -8.86 0.13 19.02
N PRO A 53 -10.01 0.62 19.49
CA PRO A 53 -10.60 1.88 19.05
C PRO A 53 -9.83 3.14 19.45
N LEU A 54 -8.99 3.07 20.49
CA LEU A 54 -8.19 4.21 20.96
C LEU A 54 -6.93 4.44 20.10
N GLY A 55 -6.55 3.49 19.25
CA GLY A 55 -5.39 3.61 18.38
C GLY A 55 -5.66 4.51 17.17
N LYS A 56 -4.62 5.21 16.71
CA LYS A 56 -4.67 6.05 15.50
C LYS A 56 -4.28 5.21 14.30
N TRP A 57 -5.14 4.27 13.95
CA TRP A 57 -4.87 3.27 12.91
C TRP A 57 -5.02 3.82 11.50
N SER A 58 -4.04 3.53 10.65
CA SER A 58 -4.11 3.72 9.21
C SER A 58 -3.55 2.51 8.48
N ILE A 59 -4.01 2.31 7.24
CA ILE A 59 -3.48 1.29 6.33
C ILE A 59 -3.18 1.95 4.99
N THR A 60 -2.02 1.60 4.44
CA THR A 60 -1.63 1.94 3.06
C THR A 60 -1.32 0.67 2.28
N ILE A 61 -1.62 0.70 0.98
CA ILE A 61 -1.09 -0.30 0.04
C ILE A 61 0.07 0.36 -0.68
N GLU A 62 1.25 -0.20 -0.53
CA GLU A 62 2.50 0.36 -1.04
C GLU A 62 3.07 -0.54 -2.13
N GLN A 63 3.66 0.08 -3.13
CA GLN A 63 4.34 -0.59 -4.22
C GLN A 63 5.64 0.13 -4.54
N GLN A 64 6.72 -0.63 -4.68
CA GLN A 64 8.03 -0.11 -5.03
C GLN A 64 8.64 -0.87 -6.20
N TRP A 65 9.41 -0.18 -7.04
CA TRP A 65 10.24 -0.81 -8.06
C TRP A 65 11.44 0.06 -8.40
N LYS A 66 12.48 -0.58 -8.95
CA LYS A 66 13.65 0.11 -9.47
C LYS A 66 13.60 0.18 -11.00
N GLU A 67 13.97 1.33 -11.53
CA GLU A 67 14.18 1.56 -12.97
C GLU A 67 15.53 2.27 -13.13
N GLY A 68 16.58 1.51 -13.45
CA GLY A 68 17.96 1.98 -13.36
C GLY A 68 18.38 2.23 -11.89
N ASP A 69 19.00 3.39 -11.65
CA ASP A 69 19.40 3.84 -10.30
C ASP A 69 18.26 4.52 -9.52
N VAL A 70 17.09 4.66 -10.15
CA VAL A 70 15.94 5.37 -9.59
C VAL A 70 14.99 4.40 -8.91
N THR A 71 14.53 4.75 -7.71
CA THR A 71 13.53 3.97 -6.97
C THR A 71 12.19 4.67 -6.99
N HIS A 72 11.20 4.03 -7.58
CA HIS A 72 9.82 4.51 -7.64
C HIS A 72 9.00 3.94 -6.49
N PHE A 73 8.15 4.78 -5.90
CA PHE A 73 7.20 4.40 -4.87
C PHE A 73 5.79 4.87 -5.25
N GLN A 74 4.83 4.00 -4.98
CA GLN A 74 3.40 4.28 -5.04
C GLN A 74 2.79 3.91 -3.69
N MET A 75 2.01 4.82 -3.12
CA MET A 75 1.31 4.63 -1.86
C MET A 75 -0.15 4.95 -2.05
N LEU A 76 -1.02 3.98 -1.82
CA LEU A 76 -2.46 4.11 -1.90
C LEU A 76 -3.03 4.13 -0.50
N ASP A 77 -3.57 5.27 -0.08
CA ASP A 77 -4.27 5.39 1.19
C ASP A 77 -5.60 4.63 1.13
N VAL A 78 -5.83 3.72 2.07
CA VAL A 78 -6.97 2.80 2.04
C VAL A 78 -8.29 3.51 2.32
N VAL A 79 -8.29 4.57 3.12
CA VAL A 79 -9.50 5.29 3.52
C VAL A 79 -9.99 6.18 2.37
N THR A 80 -9.10 7.05 1.90
CA THR A 80 -9.38 8.06 0.87
C THR A 80 -9.32 7.49 -0.55
N GLY A 81 -8.63 6.37 -0.75
CA GLY A 81 -8.34 5.84 -2.08
C GLY A 81 -7.39 6.72 -2.90
N LYS A 82 -6.75 7.71 -2.27
CA LYS A 82 -5.81 8.62 -2.93
C LYS A 82 -4.49 7.89 -3.16
N LEU A 83 -4.05 7.88 -4.41
CA LEU A 83 -2.72 7.41 -4.80
C LEU A 83 -1.73 8.58 -4.70
N GLN A 84 -0.60 8.33 -4.05
CA GLN A 84 0.56 9.20 -4.02
C GLN A 84 1.72 8.48 -4.69
N GLU A 85 2.54 9.22 -5.41
CA GLU A 85 3.69 8.68 -6.13
C GLU A 85 4.93 9.52 -5.75
N SER A 86 6.05 8.85 -5.57
CA SER A 86 7.34 9.50 -5.32
C SER A 86 8.47 8.74 -6.00
N VAL A 87 9.56 9.46 -6.21
CA VAL A 87 10.77 8.97 -6.88
C VAL A 87 11.95 9.39 -6.02
N LEU A 88 12.82 8.43 -5.68
CA LEU A 88 14.05 8.62 -4.91
C LEU A 88 15.27 8.22 -5.75
#